data_AF-A0A961YJT2-F1
#
_entry.id   AF-A0A961YJT2-F1
#
_cell.length_a   1.000
_cell.length_b   1.000
_cell.length_c   1.000
_cell.angle_alpha   90.00
_cell.angle_beta   90.00
_cell.angle_gamma   90.00
#
_symmetry.space_group_name_H-M   'P 1'
#
loop_
_entity.id
_entity.type
_entity.pdbx_description
1 polymer ?
#
loop_
_entity_poly.entity_id
_entity_poly.type
_entity_poly.pdbx_seq_one_letter_code
_entity_poly.pdbx_strand_id
1 'polypeptide(L)' 'MVKPGLPYLDIVWRIRETFQVPTFAYQVSGEYAMIQAAAGNGWIDGERAMMESLLAFKRAGANGILTYFAPRVAERLAR' A
#
# COMPACT_ATOMS: atom_id res chain seq x y z
N MET A 1 1.41 -9.24 10.75
CA MET A 1 1.16 -8.05 9.91
C MET A 1 2.36 -7.12 9.99
N VAL A 2 2.64 -6.32 8.95
CA VAL A 2 3.73 -5.33 8.95
C VAL A 2 3.13 -3.92 8.99
N LYS A 3 3.66 -3.08 9.88
CA LYS A 3 3.25 -1.69 10.09
C LYS A 3 4.47 -0.89 10.61
N PRO A 4 4.84 0.27 10.01
CA PRO A 4 4.31 0.85 8.76
C PRO A 4 4.48 -0.04 7.53
N GLY A 5 3.79 0.29 6.45
CA GLY A 5 3.74 -0.54 5.26
C GLY A 5 4.87 -0.24 4.27
N LEU A 6 4.74 0.86 3.52
CA LEU A 6 5.59 1.21 2.39
C LEU A 6 7.10 1.29 2.72
N PRO A 7 7.53 1.82 3.87
CA PRO A 7 8.96 1.85 4.20
C PRO A 7 9.53 0.49 4.65
N TYR A 8 8.70 -0.55 4.78
CA TYR A 8 9.09 -1.88 5.27
C TYR A 8 8.66 -3.02 4.32
N LEU A 9 8.62 -2.77 3.01
CA LEU A 9 8.29 -3.81 2.01
C LEU A 9 9.29 -4.98 2.03
N ASP A 10 10.55 -4.73 2.39
CA ASP A 10 11.57 -5.76 2.59
C ASP A 10 11.19 -6.71 3.73
N ILE A 11 10.59 -6.20 4.81
CA ILE A 11 10.09 -7.00 5.93
C ILE A 11 8.86 -7.83 5.52
N VAL A 12 7.95 -7.25 4.72
CA VAL A 12 6.82 -8.02 4.15
C VAL A 12 7.34 -9.21 3.35
N TRP A 13 8.33 -8.97 2.49
CA TRP A 13 8.95 -10.02 1.67
C TRP A 13 9.66 -11.07 2.54
N ARG A 14 10.46 -10.66 3.53
CA ARG A 14 11.14 -11.60 4.44
C ARG A 14 10.17 -12.49 5.21
N ILE A 15 9.05 -11.93 5.68
CA ILE A 15 8.02 -12.72 6.39
C ILE A 15 7.36 -13.71 5.42
N ARG A 16 7.01 -13.26 4.22
CA ARG A 16 6.41 -14.10 3.17
C ARG A 16 7.30 -15.29 2.82
N GLU A 17 8.60 -15.05 2.60
CA GLU A 17 9.56 -16.09 2.24
C GLU A 17 9.86 -17.04 3.41
N THR A 18 10.06 -16.50 4.61
CA THR A 18 10.48 -17.30 5.78
C THR A 18 9.36 -18.18 6.32
N PHE A 19 8.16 -17.61 6.47
CA PHE A 19 7.08 -18.28 7.20
C PHE A 19 5.97 -18.82 6.29
N GLN A 20 5.89 -18.33 5.05
CA GLN A 20 4.89 -18.76 4.05
C GLN A 20 3.42 -18.66 4.52
N VAL A 21 3.15 -17.84 5.54
CA VAL A 21 1.80 -17.59 6.07
C VAL A 21 1.15 -16.37 5.40
N PRO A 22 -0.20 -16.26 5.43
CA PRO A 22 -0.89 -15.05 4.99
C PRO A 22 -0.35 -13.81 5.72
N THR A 23 0.22 -12.88 4.95
CA THR A 23 0.87 -11.69 5.50
C THR A 23 0.12 -10.45 5.06
N PHE A 24 -0.31 -9.64 6.03
CA PHE A 24 -1.01 -8.39 5.79
C PHE A 24 -0.07 -7.20 6.03
N ALA A 25 -0.21 -6.15 5.22
CA ALA A 25 0.49 -4.88 5.41
C ALA A 25 -0.51 -3.76 5.73
N TYR A 26 -0.11 -2.79 6.55
CA TYR A 26 -0.91 -1.60 6.82
C TYR A 26 -0.22 -0.37 6.23
N GLN A 27 -0.79 0.20 5.16
CA GLN A 27 -0.47 1.54 4.68
C GLN A 27 -1.02 2.57 5.67
N VAL A 28 -0.16 3.07 6.56
CA VAL A 28 -0.60 3.88 7.70
C VAL A 28 -1.07 5.28 7.28
N SER A 29 -1.65 6.01 8.24
CA SER A 29 -2.19 7.36 8.02
C SER A 29 -1.15 8.33 7.45
N GLY A 30 0.10 8.25 7.91
CA GLY A 30 1.20 9.05 7.35
C GLY A 30 1.47 8.75 5.88
N GLU A 31 1.46 7.48 5.47
CA GLU A 31 1.65 7.08 4.06
C GLU A 31 0.50 7.58 3.17
N TYR A 32 -0.74 7.44 3.64
CA TYR A 32 -1.91 8.01 2.98
C TYR A 32 -1.83 9.54 2.85
N ALA A 33 -1.54 10.22 3.95
CA ALA A 33 -1.46 11.68 4.00
C ALA A 33 -0.31 12.22 3.11
N MET A 34 0.83 11.52 3.04
CA MET A 34 1.92 11.88 2.15
C MET A 34 1.48 11.88 0.68
N ILE A 35 0.81 10.82 0.22
CA ILE A 35 0.32 10.73 -1.16
C ILE A 35 -0.74 11.81 -1.43
N GLN A 36 -1.70 11.98 -0.52
CA GLN A 36 -2.76 12.99 -0.68
C GLN A 36 -2.21 14.42 -0.67
N ALA A 37 -1.23 14.72 0.19
CA ALA A 37 -0.60 16.03 0.23
C ALA A 37 0.21 16.30 -1.04
N ALA A 38 1.02 15.35 -1.49
CA ALA A 38 1.80 15.51 -2.73
C ALA A 38 0.89 15.68 -3.96
N ALA A 39 -0.21 14.92 -4.04
CA ALA A 39 -1.22 15.08 -5.08
C ALA A 39 -1.94 16.43 -5.00
N GLY A 40 -2.34 16.86 -3.80
CA GLY A 40 -3.01 18.14 -3.57
C GLY A 40 -2.15 19.36 -3.90
N ASN A 41 -0.81 19.22 -3.82
CA ASN A 41 0.13 20.24 -4.25
C ASN A 41 0.54 20.13 -5.73
N GLY A 42 -0.01 19.16 -6.48
CA GLY A 42 0.32 18.95 -7.88
C GLY A 42 1.73 18.40 -8.14
N TRP A 43 2.40 17.85 -7.13
CA TRP A 43 3.76 17.30 -7.27
C TRP A 43 3.77 15.94 -7.97
N ILE A 44 2.70 15.17 -7.81
CA ILE A 44 2.53 13.84 -8.39
C ILE A 44 1.09 13.62 -8.86
N ASP A 45 0.91 12.67 -9.76
CA ASP A 45 -0.40 12.09 -10.04
C ASP A 45 -0.82 11.19 -8.86
N GLY A 46 -1.77 11.68 -8.06
CA GLY A 46 -2.20 10.99 -6.84
C GLY A 46 -2.88 9.64 -7.08
N GLU A 47 -3.59 9.49 -8.19
CA GLU A 47 -4.27 8.24 -8.53
C GLU A 47 -3.26 7.16 -8.93
N ARG A 48 -2.29 7.54 -9.78
CA ARG A 48 -1.19 6.65 -10.17
C ARG A 48 -0.33 6.27 -8.96
N ALA A 49 0.05 7.24 -8.13
CA ALA A 49 0.85 6.99 -6.93
C ALA A 49 0.13 6.10 -5.91
N MET A 50 -1.17 6.31 -5.70
CA MET A 50 -2.01 5.43 -4.88
C MET A 50 -1.95 3.99 -5.41
N MET A 51 -2.24 3.77 -6.70
CA MET A 51 -2.25 2.42 -7.28
C MET A 51 -0.87 1.76 -7.24
N GLU A 52 0.19 2.52 -7.55
CA GLU A 52 1.57 2.02 -7.49
C GLU A 52 1.95 1.57 -6.07
N SER A 53 1.57 2.33 -5.05
CA SER A 53 1.83 1.96 -3.65
C SER A 53 1.17 0.63 -3.27
N LEU A 54 -0.07 0.38 -3.73
CA LEU A 54 -0.81 -0.85 -3.47
C LEU A 54 -0.25 -2.05 -4.24
N LEU A 55 0.17 -1.83 -5.48
CA LEU A 55 0.88 -2.84 -6.27
C LEU A 55 2.23 -3.19 -5.64
N ALA A 56 2.94 -2.22 -5.04
CA ALA A 56 4.20 -2.47 -4.35
C ALA A 56 4.00 -3.41 -3.14
N PHE A 57 2.93 -3.25 -2.37
CA PHE A 57 2.56 -4.20 -1.31
C PHE A 57 2.26 -5.59 -1.85
N LYS A 58 1.46 -5.68 -2.93
CA LYS A 58 1.14 -6.97 -3.56
C LYS A 58 2.42 -7.67 -4.05
N ARG A 59 3.34 -6.93 -4.67
CA ARG A 59 4.64 -7.41 -5.13
C ARG A 59 5.53 -7.88 -3.98
N ALA A 60 5.53 -7.17 -2.86
CA ALA A 60 6.28 -7.56 -1.67
C ALA A 60 5.76 -8.85 -1.00
N GLY A 61 4.60 -9.36 -1.44
CA GLY A 61 4.04 -10.62 -0.93
C GLY A 61 2.88 -10.42 0.04
N ALA A 62 2.33 -9.22 0.18
CA ALA A 62 1.15 -9.01 1.00
C ALA A 62 -0.08 -9.71 0.39
N ASN A 63 -0.77 -10.50 1.22
CA ASN A 63 -2.04 -11.15 0.91
C ASN A 63 -3.23 -10.19 1.08
N GLY A 64 -3.10 -9.22 1.98
CA GLY A 64 -4.10 -8.18 2.23
C GLY A 64 -3.43 -6.86 2.62
N ILE A 65 -4.08 -5.75 2.26
CA ILE A 65 -3.59 -4.40 2.53
C ILE A 65 -4.67 -3.65 3.30
N LEU A 66 -4.34 -3.21 4.51
CA LEU A 66 -5.15 -2.25 5.25
C LEU A 66 -4.75 -0.85 4.77
N THR A 67 -5.70 -0.12 4.19
CA THR A 67 -5.45 1.20 3.62
C THR A 67 -6.71 2.07 3.67
N TYR A 68 -6.50 3.37 3.89
CA TYR A 68 -7.55 4.40 3.77
C TYR A 68 -8.01 4.60 2.32
N PHE A 69 -7.23 4.18 1.33
CA PHE A 69 -7.60 4.22 -0.08
C PHE A 69 -8.57 3.10 -0.49
N ALA A 70 -8.91 2.16 0.41
CA ALA A 70 -9.69 0.97 0.06
C ALA A 70 -11.01 1.28 -0.68
N PRO A 71 -11.86 2.25 -0.26
CA PRO A 71 -13.08 2.58 -0.99
C PRO A 71 -12.80 3.08 -2.42
N ARG A 72 -11.83 4.00 -2.57
CA ARG A 72 -11.46 4.61 -3.86
C ARG A 72 -10.88 3.57 -4.82
N VAL A 73 -10.08 2.63 -4.32
CA VAL A 73 -9.49 1.57 -5.13
C VAL A 73 -10.53 0.55 -5.55
N ALA A 74 -11.47 0.22 -4.67
CA ALA A 74 -12.58 -0.67 -4.99
C ALA A 74 -13.45 -0.11 -6.12
N GLU A 75 -13.82 1.18 -6.05
CA GLU A 75 -14.55 1.87 -7.13
C GLU A 75 -13.80 1.84 -8.47
N ARG A 76 -12.47 1.98 -8.42
CA ARG A 76 -11.63 1.95 -9.61
C ARG A 76 -11.56 0.56 -10.25
N LEU A 77 -11.39 -0.49 -9.44
CA LEU A 77 -11.25 -1.87 -9.92
C LEU A 77 -12.57 -2.48 -10.39
N ALA A 78 -13.71 -1.88 -10.02
CA ALA A 78 -15.03 -2.30 -10.48
C ALA A 78 -15.36 -1.82 -11.90
N ARG A 79 -14.53 -0.96 -12.48
CA ARG A 79 -14.66 -0.45 -13.86
C ARG A 79 -13.77 -1.24 -14.80
#